data_AF-A0A1B9JSB8-F1
#
_entry.id   AF-A0A1B9JSB8-F1
#
_cell.length_a   1.000
_cell.length_b   1.000
_cell.length_c   1.000
_cell.angle_alpha   90.00
_cell.angle_beta   90.00
_cell.angle_gamma   90.00
#
_symmetry.space_group_name_H-M   'P 1'
#
loop_
_entity.id
_entity.type
_entity.pdbx_description
1 polymer ?
#
loop_
_entity_poly.entity_id
_entity_poly.type
_entity_poly.pdbx_seq_one_letter_code
_entity_poly.pdbx_strand_id
1 'polypeptide(L)'
;GPDKLSNRNYGNVPKYLKSYMANANNMTFYVQDYVDEQHPQLLDIYKIFERELLVVDKEGNTLFKRRMYQSEGTSLVGLNNYHDYENEKFQWAGQLFKDLPPVVFGFEWFSFSCEGLDFIVPYRDGIEFKCDNRH
;
A
#
# COMPACT_ATOMS: atom_id res chain seq x y z
N GLY A 1 15.26 12.10 11.94
CA GLY A 1 16.46 11.98 11.09
C GLY A 1 16.07 11.16 9.89
N PRO A 2 16.62 11.40 8.69
CA PRO A 2 16.17 10.65 7.53
C PRO A 2 16.64 9.20 7.69
N ASP A 3 15.68 8.30 7.89
CA ASP A 3 15.90 6.88 7.93
C ASP A 3 16.51 6.43 6.61
N LYS A 4 17.55 5.61 6.74
CA LYS A 4 18.29 5.00 5.64
C LYS A 4 17.30 4.28 4.72
N LEU A 5 17.03 4.87 3.56
CA LEU A 5 16.38 4.22 2.43
C LEU A 5 17.05 2.86 2.22
N SER A 6 16.25 1.79 2.19
CA SER A 6 16.76 0.43 2.05
C SER A 6 17.66 0.35 0.81
N ASN A 7 18.87 -0.18 1.01
CA ASN A 7 19.87 -0.41 -0.04
C ASN A 7 19.45 -1.59 -0.94
N ARG A 8 18.26 -1.54 -1.55
CA ARG A 8 18.03 -2.29 -2.79
C ARG A 8 18.59 -1.45 -3.93
N ASN A 9 19.67 -1.94 -4.54
CA ASN A 9 20.29 -1.39 -5.74
C ASN A 9 19.36 -1.55 -6.96
N TYR A 10 18.23 -0.85 -6.96
CA TYR A 10 17.65 -0.38 -8.22
C TYR A 10 18.63 0.71 -8.69
N GLY A 11 19.26 0.55 -9.85
CA GLY A 11 20.38 1.38 -10.33
C GLY A 11 20.08 2.89 -10.38
N ASN A 12 20.93 3.66 -11.08
CA ASN A 12 20.80 5.13 -11.22
C ASN A 12 19.55 5.56 -12.02
N VAL A 13 18.38 5.19 -11.55
CA VAL A 13 17.08 5.50 -12.11
C VAL A 13 16.57 6.78 -11.45
N PRO A 14 16.15 7.80 -12.23
CA PRO A 14 15.45 8.95 -11.67
C PRO A 14 14.19 8.48 -10.91
N LYS A 15 14.21 8.63 -9.59
CA LYS A 15 13.09 8.25 -8.72
C LYS A 15 12.20 9.46 -8.54
N TYR A 16 10.97 9.36 -9.02
CA TYR A 16 9.95 10.38 -8.79
C TYR A 16 9.07 10.00 -7.61
N LEU A 17 8.64 11.01 -6.87
CA LEU A 17 7.79 10.88 -5.69
C LEU A 17 6.41 11.41 -6.04
N LYS A 18 5.39 10.53 -5.99
CA LYS A 18 3.98 10.94 -6.05
C LYS A 18 3.34 10.69 -4.69
N SER A 19 2.77 11.73 -4.10
CA SER A 19 2.21 11.68 -2.75
C SER A 19 0.71 11.92 -2.76
N TYR A 20 -0.02 11.20 -1.93
CA TYR A 20 -1.47 11.22 -1.87
C TYR A 20 -1.94 11.32 -0.42
N MET A 21 -3.14 11.89 -0.24
CA MET A 21 -3.80 12.00 1.04
C MET A 21 -5.27 11.65 0.91
N ALA A 22 -5.78 10.87 1.87
CA ALA A 22 -7.20 10.61 2.03
C ALA A 22 -7.60 10.70 3.51
N ASN A 23 -8.86 11.04 3.77
CA ASN A 23 -9.42 11.08 5.12
C ASN A 23 -10.62 10.13 5.20
N ALA A 24 -10.62 9.26 6.21
CA ALA A 24 -11.73 8.35 6.49
C ALA A 24 -11.70 7.94 7.97
N ASN A 25 -12.87 7.71 8.57
CA ASN A 25 -12.98 7.16 9.93
C ASN A 25 -12.16 7.93 10.99
N ASN A 26 -12.09 9.27 10.90
CA ASN A 26 -11.27 10.14 11.77
C ASN A 26 -9.75 9.86 11.73
N MET A 27 -9.27 9.26 10.64
CA MET A 27 -7.87 9.01 10.38
C MET A 27 -7.47 9.69 9.07
N THR A 28 -6.20 10.05 8.96
CA THR A 28 -5.59 10.53 7.73
C THR A 28 -4.62 9.47 7.21
N PHE A 29 -4.77 9.16 5.92
CA PHE A 29 -3.96 8.20 5.19
C PHE A 29 -3.04 8.97 4.25
N TYR A 30 -1.74 8.78 4.40
CA TYR A 30 -0.72 9.29 3.49
C TYR A 30 -0.13 8.13 2.70
N VAL A 31 -0.08 8.28 1.39
CA VAL A 31 0.57 7.33 0.49
C VAL A 31 1.71 8.02 -0.24
N GLN A 32 2.85 7.36 -0.30
CA GLN A 32 4.02 7.79 -1.06
C GLN A 32 4.39 6.71 -2.05
N ASP A 33 4.23 7.00 -3.34
CA ASP A 33 4.66 6.14 -4.42
C ASP A 33 6.03 6.57 -4.93
N TYR A 34 6.89 5.57 -5.15
CA TYR A 34 8.18 5.72 -5.80
C TYR A 34 8.06 5.16 -7.22
N VAL A 35 8.30 6.04 -8.19
CA VAL A 35 8.00 5.81 -9.60
C VAL A 35 9.29 5.81 -10.42
N ASP A 36 9.40 4.84 -11.32
CA ASP A 36 10.40 4.76 -12.37
C ASP A 36 9.81 5.27 -13.70
N GLU A 37 10.22 6.46 -14.13
CA GLU A 37 9.77 7.05 -15.40
C GLU A 37 10.66 6.71 -16.60
N GLN A 38 11.64 5.80 -16.48
CA GLN A 38 12.46 5.37 -17.62
C GLN A 38 11.68 4.60 -18.69
N HIS A 39 10.45 4.19 -18.36
CA HIS A 39 9.56 3.45 -19.25
C HIS A 39 8.24 4.21 -19.46
N PRO A 40 8.26 5.36 -20.17
CA PRO A 40 7.10 6.22 -20.34
C PRO A 40 5.90 5.51 -21.01
N GLN A 41 6.17 4.46 -21.78
CA GLN A 41 5.16 3.62 -22.44
C GLN A 41 4.34 2.74 -21.50
N LEU A 42 4.79 2.52 -20.26
CA LEU A 42 4.04 1.74 -19.28
C LEU A 42 2.87 2.58 -18.73
N LEU A 43 1.79 1.89 -18.33
CA LEU A 43 0.77 2.53 -17.51
C LEU A 43 1.39 2.97 -16.18
N ASP A 44 0.89 4.06 -15.61
CA ASP A 44 1.46 4.66 -14.40
C ASP A 44 1.56 3.68 -13.22
N ILE A 45 0.61 2.76 -13.09
CA ILE A 45 0.65 1.71 -12.05
C ILE A 45 1.88 0.80 -12.15
N TYR A 46 2.33 0.50 -13.37
CA TYR A 46 3.47 -0.39 -13.62
C TYR A 46 4.81 0.33 -13.46
N LYS A 47 4.78 1.67 -13.37
CA LYS A 47 5.96 2.47 -13.05
C LYS A 47 6.21 2.54 -11.54
N ILE A 48 5.23 2.20 -10.72
CA ILE A 48 5.38 2.21 -9.26
C ILE A 48 6.10 0.93 -8.86
N PHE A 49 7.32 1.05 -8.34
CA PHE A 49 8.10 -0.09 -7.85
C PHE A 49 8.01 -0.26 -6.33
N GLU A 50 7.59 0.78 -5.62
CA GLU A 50 7.47 0.80 -4.17
C GLU A 50 6.38 1.78 -3.72
N ARG A 51 5.66 1.43 -2.65
CA ARG A 51 4.67 2.27 -1.98
C ARG A 51 4.86 2.25 -0.47
N GLU A 52 4.87 3.42 0.15
CA GLU A 52 4.72 3.57 1.60
C GLU A 52 3.30 4.06 1.94
N LEU A 53 2.69 3.43 2.94
CA LEU A 53 1.42 3.84 3.55
C LEU A 53 1.70 4.24 5.00
N LEU A 54 1.22 5.42 5.40
CA LEU A 54 1.21 5.92 6.77
C LEU A 54 -0.22 6.27 7.15
N VAL A 55 -0.68 5.81 8.29
CA VAL A 55 -1.98 6.18 8.86
C VAL A 55 -1.78 6.86 10.20
N VAL A 56 -2.41 8.01 10.37
CA VAL A 56 -2.36 8.80 11.60
C VAL A 56 -3.76 9.06 12.16
N ASP A 57 -3.85 9.21 13.48
CA ASP A 57 -5.08 9.70 14.12
C ASP A 57 -5.26 11.22 13.90
N LYS A 58 -6.38 11.75 14.41
CA LYS A 58 -6.72 13.18 14.31
C LYS A 58 -5.75 14.08 15.10
N GLU A 59 -5.02 13.54 16.06
CA GLU A 59 -3.96 14.21 16.82
C GLU A 59 -2.60 14.18 16.11
N GLY A 60 -2.48 13.43 15.01
CA GLY A 60 -1.24 13.25 14.25
C GLY A 60 -0.33 12.13 14.77
N ASN A 61 -0.79 11.31 15.71
CA ASN A 61 -0.04 10.13 16.16
C ASN A 61 -0.08 9.06 15.08
N THR A 62 1.06 8.41 14.83
CA THR A 62 1.13 7.28 13.90
C THR A 62 0.42 6.07 14.47
N LEU A 63 -0.59 5.58 13.74
CA LEU A 63 -1.32 4.36 14.05
C LEU A 63 -0.78 3.15 13.29
N PHE A 64 -0.30 3.37 12.06
CA PHE A 64 0.14 2.28 11.19
C PHE A 64 1.13 2.78 10.14
N LYS A 65 2.12 1.95 9.81
CA LYS A 65 3.03 2.18 8.69
C LYS A 65 3.33 0.87 7.97
N ARG A 66 3.20 0.86 6.65
CA ARG A 66 3.55 -0.29 5.79
C ARG A 66 4.31 0.15 4.56
N ARG A 67 5.27 -0.67 4.14
CA ARG A 67 6.02 -0.50 2.90
C ARG A 67 5.81 -1.72 2.03
N MET A 68 5.48 -1.49 0.76
CA MET A 68 5.04 -2.49 -0.21
C MET A 68 5.89 -2.36 -1.47
N TYR A 69 6.13 -3.48 -2.16
CA TYR A 69 7.05 -3.51 -3.31
C TYR A 69 6.53 -4.44 -4.41
N GLN A 70 6.82 -4.09 -5.66
CA GLN A 70 6.66 -5.01 -6.78
C GLN A 70 7.67 -6.17 -6.67
N SER A 71 7.22 -7.39 -6.96
CA SER A 71 8.06 -8.58 -7.11
C SER A 71 7.42 -9.58 -8.08
N GLU A 72 8.10 -10.68 -8.41
CA GLU A 72 7.60 -11.69 -9.37
C GLU A 72 6.21 -12.25 -9.03
N GLY A 73 5.88 -12.34 -7.73
CA GLY A 73 4.60 -12.86 -7.24
C GLY A 73 3.67 -11.81 -6.63
N THR A 74 4.07 -10.53 -6.61
CA THR A 74 3.33 -9.47 -5.92
C THR A 74 3.33 -8.20 -6.75
N SER A 75 2.15 -7.67 -7.01
CA SER A 75 1.96 -6.43 -7.76
C SER A 75 1.33 -5.34 -6.90
N LEU A 76 1.74 -4.09 -7.08
CA LEU A 76 1.02 -2.96 -6.48
C LEU A 76 -0.26 -2.67 -7.26
N VAL A 77 -1.33 -2.39 -6.53
CA VAL A 77 -2.65 -2.09 -7.10
C VAL A 77 -2.84 -0.59 -7.23
N GLY A 78 -3.61 -0.15 -8.22
CA GLY A 78 -3.98 1.25 -8.39
C GLY A 78 -4.72 1.82 -7.17
N LEU A 79 -4.48 3.10 -6.82
CA LEU A 79 -5.21 3.80 -5.77
C LEU A 79 -6.61 4.15 -6.27
N ASN A 80 -7.62 3.90 -5.45
CA ASN A 80 -9.00 4.29 -5.67
C ASN A 80 -9.09 5.78 -6.06
N ASN A 81 -9.81 6.07 -7.15
CA ASN A 81 -10.03 7.42 -7.71
C ASN A 81 -8.78 8.10 -8.30
N TYR A 82 -7.65 7.41 -8.43
CA TYR A 82 -6.44 7.96 -9.06
C TYR A 82 -5.92 7.09 -10.21
N HIS A 83 -6.04 5.78 -10.06
CA HIS A 83 -5.70 4.82 -11.10
C HIS A 83 -6.99 4.10 -11.52
N ASP A 84 -7.72 4.70 -12.45
CA ASP A 84 -9.02 4.19 -12.92
C ASP A 84 -8.85 2.87 -13.68
N TYR A 85 -9.15 1.76 -13.00
CA TYR A 85 -9.80 0.61 -13.64
C TYR A 85 -11.31 0.82 -13.45
N GLU A 86 -12.06 0.78 -14.54
CA GLU A 86 -13.50 1.06 -14.61
C GLU A 86 -14.27 0.53 -13.38
N ASN A 87 -14.61 1.43 -12.45
CA ASN A 87 -15.45 1.20 -11.27
C ASN A 87 -14.95 0.22 -10.19
N GLU A 88 -13.74 -0.31 -10.28
CA GLU A 88 -13.20 -1.22 -9.25
C GLU A 88 -12.65 -0.44 -8.04
N LYS A 89 -13.02 -0.88 -6.83
CA LYS A 89 -12.52 -0.33 -5.56
C LYS A 89 -11.64 -1.37 -4.88
N PHE A 90 -10.35 -1.09 -4.80
CA PHE A 90 -9.36 -2.00 -4.27
C PHE A 90 -9.03 -1.70 -2.81
N GLN A 91 -8.73 -0.45 -2.45
CA GLN A 91 -8.33 -0.13 -1.08
C GLN A 91 -9.53 -0.01 -0.16
N TRP A 92 -9.45 -0.70 0.97
CA TRP A 92 -10.47 -0.70 2.02
C TRP A 92 -9.84 -0.36 3.36
N ALA A 93 -10.55 0.46 4.14
CA ALA A 93 -10.18 0.75 5.52
C ALA A 93 -11.41 0.92 6.40
N GLY A 94 -11.41 0.36 7.60
CA GLY A 94 -12.51 0.53 8.55
C GLY A 94 -12.70 -0.62 9.54
N GLN A 95 -13.83 -0.59 10.23
CA GLN A 95 -14.15 -1.54 11.28
C GLN A 95 -14.80 -2.81 10.68
N LEU A 96 -14.03 -3.88 10.54
CA LEU A 96 -14.53 -5.15 9.99
C LEU A 96 -14.98 -6.14 11.08
N PHE A 97 -14.22 -6.22 12.17
CA PHE A 97 -14.49 -7.17 13.27
C PHE A 97 -15.05 -6.46 14.49
N LYS A 98 -15.95 -7.11 15.22
CA LYS A 98 -16.42 -6.59 16.49
C LYS A 98 -15.28 -6.63 17.51
N ASP A 99 -15.14 -5.56 18.31
CA ASP A 99 -14.20 -5.46 19.43
C ASP A 99 -12.70 -5.61 19.06
N LEU A 100 -12.34 -5.48 17.78
CA LEU A 100 -10.95 -5.41 17.32
C LEU A 100 -10.65 -4.03 16.72
N PRO A 101 -9.39 -3.67 16.46
CA PRO A 101 -9.08 -2.42 15.78
C PRO A 101 -9.57 -2.37 14.32
N PRO A 102 -9.66 -1.18 13.72
CA PRO A 102 -9.89 -1.02 12.29
C PRO A 102 -8.81 -1.72 11.47
N VAL A 103 -9.14 -2.09 10.24
CA VAL A 103 -8.22 -2.77 9.31
C VAL A 103 -7.96 -1.93 8.07
N VAL A 104 -6.86 -2.24 7.36
CA VAL A 104 -6.50 -1.69 6.05
C VAL A 104 -5.94 -2.79 5.15
N PHE A 105 -6.38 -2.83 3.89
CA PHE A 105 -5.94 -3.79 2.87
C PHE A 105 -6.30 -3.31 1.45
N GLY A 106 -5.90 -4.08 0.43
CA GLY A 106 -6.24 -3.84 -0.97
C GLY A 106 -5.20 -3.04 -1.74
N PHE A 107 -3.94 -3.04 -1.29
CA PHE A 107 -2.86 -2.29 -1.96
C PHE A 107 -1.95 -3.17 -2.80
N GLU A 108 -2.01 -4.49 -2.59
CA GLU A 108 -1.17 -5.48 -3.26
C GLU A 108 -2.04 -6.60 -3.85
N TRP A 109 -1.63 -7.11 -5.00
CA TRP A 109 -2.15 -8.30 -5.63
C TRP A 109 -1.11 -9.40 -5.55
N PHE A 110 -1.52 -10.63 -5.27
CA PHE A 110 -0.61 -11.76 -5.10
C PHE A 110 -0.97 -12.88 -6.07
N SER A 111 0.03 -13.39 -6.81
CA SER A 111 -0.16 -14.47 -7.78
C SER A 111 -0.13 -15.86 -7.15
N PHE A 112 0.65 -16.03 -6.08
CA PHE A 112 0.91 -17.34 -5.43
C PHE A 112 0.51 -17.40 -3.95
N SER A 113 -0.10 -16.35 -3.43
CA SER A 113 -0.60 -16.24 -2.06
C SER A 113 -1.83 -15.33 -2.03
N CYS A 114 -2.45 -15.14 -0.88
CA CYS A 114 -3.51 -14.15 -0.74
C CYS A 114 -3.04 -12.94 0.05
N GLU A 115 -3.60 -11.78 -0.28
CA GLU A 115 -3.47 -10.61 0.57
C GLU A 115 -4.13 -10.92 1.92
N GLY A 116 -3.45 -10.56 3.00
CA GLY A 116 -4.06 -10.50 4.32
C GLY A 116 -4.80 -9.18 4.54
N LEU A 117 -5.05 -8.86 5.81
CA LEU A 117 -5.38 -7.51 6.22
C LEU A 117 -4.51 -7.10 7.38
N ASP A 118 -4.22 -5.80 7.49
CA ASP A 118 -3.48 -5.26 8.62
C ASP A 118 -4.39 -4.51 9.57
N PHE A 119 -4.13 -4.61 10.87
CA PHE A 119 -4.79 -3.76 11.85
C PHE A 119 -4.14 -2.37 11.88
N ILE A 120 -4.95 -1.33 11.92
CA ILE A 120 -4.50 0.06 12.04
C ILE A 120 -4.20 0.36 13.52
N VAL A 121 -3.17 -0.30 14.06
CA VAL A 121 -2.61 -0.05 15.40
C VAL A 121 -1.10 -0.32 15.41
N PRO A 122 -0.33 0.33 16.30
CA PRO A 122 1.13 0.30 16.18
C PRO A 122 1.81 -1.05 16.49
N TYR A 123 1.13 -1.97 17.20
CA TYR A 123 1.77 -3.15 17.79
C TYR A 123 0.96 -4.45 17.62
N ARG A 124 0.25 -4.61 16.49
CA ARG A 124 -0.52 -5.82 16.22
C ARG A 124 -0.33 -6.30 14.80
N ASP A 125 0.04 -7.57 14.67
CA ASP A 125 0.16 -8.23 13.38
C ASP A 125 -1.22 -8.39 12.74
N GLY A 126 -1.25 -8.29 11.42
CA GLY A 126 -2.43 -8.52 10.59
C GLY A 126 -2.96 -9.94 10.64
N ILE A 127 -4.04 -10.17 9.91
CA ILE A 127 -4.59 -11.50 9.66
C ILE A 127 -4.16 -11.94 8.26
N GLU A 128 -3.41 -13.03 8.19
CA GLU A 128 -3.12 -13.70 6.92
C GLU A 128 -4.32 -14.59 6.54
N PHE A 129 -4.80 -14.44 5.31
CA PHE A 129 -5.88 -15.29 4.79
C PHE A 129 -5.32 -16.59 4.22
N LYS A 130 -5.87 -17.71 4.71
CA LYS A 130 -5.60 -19.03 4.12
C LYS A 130 -6.48 -19.22 2.91
N CYS A 131 -5.88 -19.23 1.73
CA CYS A 131 -6.57 -19.51 0.48
C CYS A 131 -5.90 -20.67 -0.25
N ASP A 132 -6.70 -21.36 -1.06
CA ASP A 132 -6.25 -22.44 -1.92
C ASP A 132 -5.76 -21.85 -3.25
N ASN A 133 -4.51 -21.39 -3.28
CA ASN A 133 -3.84 -20.91 -4.49
C ASN A 133 -2.96 -22.01 -5.08
N ARG A 134 -3.61 -23.07 -5.55
CA ARG A 134 -2.95 -24.07 -6.41
C ARG A 134 -2.77 -23.46 -7.81
N HIS A 135 -1.56 -22.98 -8.09
CA HIS A 135 -1.11 -22.66 -9.45
C HIS A 135 -0.97 -23.94 -10.28
#